data_AF-A0A9E8J5Y3-F1
#
_entry.id   AF-A0A9E8J5Y3-F1
#
_cell.length_a   1.000
_cell.length_b   1.000
_cell.length_c   1.000
_cell.angle_alpha   90.00
_cell.angle_beta   90.00
_cell.angle_gamma   90.00
#
_symmetry.space_group_name_H-M   'P 1'
#
loop_
_entity.id
_entity.type
_entity.pdbx_description
1 polymer ?
#
loop_
_entity_poly.entity_id
_entity_poly.type
_entity_poly.pdbx_seq_one_letter_code
_entity_poly.pdbx_strand_id
1 'polypeptide(L)'
;MKNTTLLWKSLVALTLFTIAFVPINAYAHFGMVIPSEDIVEKQSQSSLTVNIMFAHPFEGQSMNMEKPELFGVFSEGRKKQLTPQLKTHNLTMYADSSPNRAWRAYYTVKRPGDHIFFMEPKPYWEPAEDSYIVHYTKVIVNAFGKEDGWDSELGLKTEIIPLTRPYGLYTGNVFQGIVKVDGKPSPFSEVEVEYFNQSGENSAPKPPFITQVVKTDKNGVFSYAIPKAGWWGFAALSTDSRTIMHDGEPKPVEIGAVLWVKAEDFK
;
A
#
# COMPACT_ATOMS: atom_id res chain seq x y z
N MET A 1 57.35 -4.06 45.71
CA MET A 1 57.25 -5.35 44.97
C MET A 1 56.00 -6.04 45.45
N LYS A 2 54.90 -5.91 44.71
CA LYS A 2 54.42 -6.87 43.69
C LYS A 2 53.40 -7.85 44.28
N ASN A 3 52.12 -7.62 43.98
CA ASN A 3 51.26 -8.53 43.20
C ASN A 3 49.77 -8.20 43.50
N THR A 4 49.07 -7.34 42.75
CA THR A 4 48.61 -7.45 41.34
C THR A 4 47.91 -8.76 40.98
N THR A 5 47.16 -9.37 41.89
CA THR A 5 46.32 -10.56 41.58
C THR A 5 44.84 -10.40 41.91
N LEU A 6 44.38 -9.22 42.33
CA LEU A 6 42.95 -8.96 42.56
C LEU A 6 42.25 -8.13 41.46
N LEU A 7 42.94 -7.85 40.34
CA LEU A 7 42.40 -7.04 39.24
C LEU A 7 41.97 -7.86 38.02
N TRP A 8 42.14 -9.19 38.02
CA TRP A 8 41.82 -10.00 36.84
C TRP A 8 40.47 -10.75 36.90
N LYS A 9 39.78 -10.76 38.05
CA LYS A 9 38.47 -11.43 38.17
C LYS A 9 37.27 -10.49 37.96
N SER A 10 37.50 -9.19 37.83
CA SER A 10 36.44 -8.21 37.57
C SER A 10 36.51 -7.58 36.17
N LEU A 11 37.41 -8.06 35.30
CA LEU A 11 37.62 -7.50 33.95
C LEU A 11 37.11 -8.40 32.81
N VAL A 12 36.39 -9.48 33.11
CA VAL A 12 35.77 -10.37 32.10
C VAL A 12 34.22 -10.35 32.18
N ALA A 13 33.65 -9.67 33.17
CA ALA A 13 32.19 -9.52 33.33
C ALA A 13 31.68 -8.14 32.87
N LEU A 14 32.42 -7.47 31.99
CA LEU A 14 32.02 -6.18 31.41
C LEU A 14 32.35 -6.12 29.91
N THR A 15 32.20 -7.23 29.19
CA THR A 15 31.83 -7.13 27.77
C THR A 15 30.40 -6.63 27.77
N LEU A 16 30.28 -5.31 27.72
CA LEU A 16 29.04 -4.60 27.48
C LEU A 16 28.27 -5.33 26.38
N PHE A 17 27.12 -5.88 26.75
CA PHE A 17 26.05 -6.16 25.81
C PHE A 17 25.48 -4.79 25.39
N THR A 18 26.28 -3.99 24.68
CA THR A 18 25.76 -2.91 23.85
C THR A 18 25.07 -3.60 22.69
N ILE A 19 23.83 -4.02 22.90
CA ILE A 19 22.87 -4.08 21.81
C ILE A 19 22.80 -2.64 21.33
N ALA A 20 23.52 -2.33 20.27
CA ALA A 20 23.18 -1.17 19.48
C ALA A 20 21.74 -1.43 19.03
N PHE A 21 20.78 -0.76 19.67
CA PHE A 21 19.47 -0.53 19.07
C PHE A 21 19.76 0.29 17.81
N VAL A 22 20.07 -0.40 16.72
CA VAL A 22 19.96 0.17 15.39
C VAL A 22 18.48 0.47 15.27
N PRO A 23 18.05 1.73 15.16
CA PRO A 23 16.66 2.03 14.86
C PRO A 23 16.35 1.31 13.54
N ILE A 24 15.54 0.28 13.63
CA ILE A 24 14.89 -0.31 12.47
C ILE A 24 13.91 0.78 12.03
N ASN A 25 14.23 1.46 10.94
CA ASN A 25 13.24 2.32 10.30
C ASN A 25 12.14 1.38 9.80
N ALA A 26 11.04 1.28 10.55
CA ALA A 26 9.85 0.61 10.08
C ALA A 26 9.21 1.56 9.06
N TYR A 27 9.48 1.30 7.79
CA TYR A 27 8.89 2.02 6.68
C TYR A 27 7.56 1.39 6.34
N ALA A 28 6.53 2.21 6.14
CA ALA A 28 5.23 1.70 5.76
C ALA A 28 5.31 1.02 4.39
N HIS A 29 4.76 -0.18 4.33
CA HIS A 29 4.73 -1.00 3.13
C HIS A 29 3.43 -0.74 2.37
N PHE A 30 3.49 -0.49 1.07
CA PHE A 30 2.28 -0.29 0.27
C PHE A 30 2.19 -1.29 -0.87
N GLY A 31 1.09 -2.06 -0.88
CA GLY A 31 0.61 -2.70 -2.10
C GLY A 31 0.08 -1.61 -3.04
N MET A 32 0.59 -1.56 -4.27
CA MET A 32 0.29 -0.49 -5.21
C MET A 32 -0.37 -1.04 -6.46
N VAL A 33 -1.50 -0.45 -6.84
CA VAL A 33 -2.15 -0.65 -8.14
C VAL A 33 -2.32 0.73 -8.75
N ILE A 34 -1.43 1.10 -9.67
CA ILE A 34 -1.33 2.45 -10.22
C ILE A 34 -1.63 2.41 -11.73
N PRO A 35 -2.80 2.90 -12.17
CA PRO A 35 -3.11 3.03 -13.58
C PRO A 35 -2.39 4.25 -14.18
N SER A 36 -2.20 4.25 -15.50
CA SER A 36 -1.66 5.40 -16.22
C SER A 36 -2.57 6.62 -16.14
N GLU A 37 -3.88 6.41 -15.97
CA GLU A 37 -4.91 7.44 -15.78
C GLU A 37 -5.99 6.92 -14.82
N ASP A 38 -6.53 7.81 -13.98
CA ASP A 38 -7.68 7.56 -13.10
C ASP A 38 -9.00 8.07 -13.69
N ILE A 39 -8.96 8.86 -14.76
CA ILE A 39 -10.13 9.32 -15.52
C ILE A 39 -9.87 9.14 -17.03
N VAL A 40 -10.72 8.37 -17.70
CA VAL A 40 -10.69 8.15 -19.14
C VAL A 40 -11.85 8.91 -19.78
N GLU A 41 -11.57 10.07 -20.40
CA GLU A 41 -12.63 10.88 -21.03
C GLU A 41 -12.95 10.43 -22.46
N LYS A 42 -11.91 10.04 -23.23
CA LYS A 42 -12.02 9.79 -24.67
C LYS A 42 -11.58 8.39 -25.04
N GLN A 43 -12.16 7.84 -26.11
CA GLN A 43 -11.80 6.50 -26.61
C GLN A 43 -10.31 6.37 -26.94
N SER A 44 -9.65 7.45 -27.39
CA SER A 44 -8.20 7.48 -27.65
C SER A 44 -7.35 7.25 -26.39
N GLN A 45 -7.91 7.46 -25.20
CA GLN A 45 -7.27 7.26 -23.89
C GLN A 45 -7.70 5.94 -23.22
N SER A 46 -8.51 5.11 -23.90
CA SER A 46 -9.09 3.89 -23.32
C SER A 46 -8.08 2.79 -23.00
N SER A 47 -6.85 2.88 -23.51
CA SER A 47 -5.79 1.92 -23.22
C SER A 47 -5.02 2.32 -21.97
N LEU A 48 -5.27 1.60 -20.88
CA LEU A 48 -4.61 1.79 -19.61
C LEU A 48 -3.43 0.82 -19.48
N THR A 49 -2.31 1.38 -19.01
CA THR A 49 -1.27 0.57 -18.37
C THR A 49 -1.55 0.58 -16.88
N VAL A 50 -1.62 -0.58 -16.23
CA VAL A 50 -1.77 -0.68 -14.78
C VAL A 50 -0.53 -1.35 -14.22
N ASN A 51 0.20 -0.65 -13.36
CA ASN A 51 1.35 -1.16 -12.64
C ASN A 51 0.90 -1.75 -11.31
N ILE A 52 1.40 -2.94 -10.99
CA ILE A 52 1.15 -3.67 -9.76
C ILE A 52 2.50 -3.87 -9.07
N MET A 53 2.68 -3.26 -7.90
CA MET A 53 3.98 -3.08 -7.26
C MET A 53 3.86 -3.20 -5.73
N PHE A 54 4.99 -3.33 -5.06
CA PHE A 54 5.12 -3.28 -3.61
C PHE A 54 6.33 -2.41 -3.26
N ALA A 55 6.14 -1.38 -2.44
CA ALA A 55 7.15 -0.34 -2.23
C ALA A 55 6.91 0.49 -0.97
N HIS A 56 7.93 1.28 -0.60
CA HIS A 56 7.85 2.47 0.24
C HIS A 56 7.64 3.69 -0.67
N PRO A 57 6.40 4.18 -0.84
CA PRO A 57 6.06 5.08 -1.94
C PRO A 57 6.65 6.47 -1.79
N PHE A 58 6.79 7.00 -0.57
CA PHE A 58 7.42 8.30 -0.37
C PHE A 58 8.95 8.25 -0.50
N GLU A 59 9.57 7.15 -0.08
CA GLU A 59 11.04 6.99 -0.11
C GLU A 59 11.58 6.43 -1.41
N GLY A 60 10.70 5.91 -2.27
CA GLY A 60 11.05 5.44 -3.60
C GLY A 60 11.91 4.20 -3.62
N GLN A 61 11.71 3.33 -2.63
CA GLN A 61 12.33 2.02 -2.58
C GLN A 61 11.25 0.97 -2.90
N SER A 62 11.49 0.16 -3.92
CA SER A 62 10.60 -0.95 -4.29
C SER A 62 11.11 -2.28 -3.77
N MET A 63 10.21 -3.26 -3.76
CA MET A 63 10.46 -4.61 -3.24
C MET A 63 10.10 -5.65 -4.30
N ASN A 64 10.78 -6.79 -4.26
CA ASN A 64 10.44 -7.90 -5.14
C ASN A 64 9.04 -8.42 -4.80
N MET A 65 8.15 -8.36 -5.80
CA MET A 65 6.79 -8.81 -5.69
C MET A 65 6.60 -10.12 -6.44
N GLU A 66 6.20 -11.17 -5.73
CA GLU A 66 5.75 -12.40 -6.35
C GLU A 66 4.47 -12.17 -7.17
N LYS A 67 4.19 -13.06 -8.13
CA LYS A 67 2.99 -12.93 -8.95
C LYS A 67 1.75 -12.92 -8.04
N PRO A 68 0.87 -11.90 -8.13
CA PRO A 68 -0.34 -11.85 -7.32
C PRO A 68 -1.17 -13.12 -7.46
N GLU A 69 -1.77 -13.59 -6.36
CA GLU A 69 -2.76 -14.67 -6.40
C GLU A 69 -3.95 -14.25 -7.24
N LEU A 70 -4.40 -13.01 -7.05
CA LEU A 70 -5.49 -12.42 -7.82
C LEU A 70 -5.16 -10.99 -8.24
N PHE A 71 -5.35 -10.70 -9.52
CA PHE A 71 -5.48 -9.35 -10.03
C PHE A 71 -6.71 -9.34 -10.95
N GLY A 72 -7.54 -8.31 -10.83
CA GLY A 72 -8.77 -8.23 -11.58
C GLY A 72 -9.31 -6.82 -11.68
N VAL A 73 -10.42 -6.70 -12.41
CA VAL A 73 -11.22 -5.49 -12.50
C VAL A 73 -12.67 -5.83 -12.22
N PHE A 74 -13.33 -5.01 -11.41
CA PHE A 74 -14.78 -5.05 -11.22
C PHE A 74 -15.41 -3.86 -11.94
N SER A 75 -16.41 -4.13 -12.77
CA SER A 75 -17.22 -3.11 -13.44
C SER A 75 -18.57 -3.71 -13.83
N GLU A 76 -19.62 -2.89 -13.89
CA GLU A 76 -20.99 -3.31 -14.25
C GLU A 76 -21.48 -4.52 -13.44
N GLY A 77 -21.16 -4.56 -12.13
CA GLY A 77 -21.56 -5.66 -11.24
C GLY A 77 -20.78 -6.98 -11.45
N ARG A 78 -19.73 -6.99 -12.28
CA ARG A 78 -19.00 -8.22 -12.65
C ARG A 78 -17.52 -8.10 -12.37
N LYS A 79 -16.96 -9.13 -11.75
CA LYS A 79 -15.50 -9.31 -11.64
C LYS A 79 -14.96 -9.99 -12.89
N LYS A 80 -13.88 -9.44 -13.44
CA LYS A 80 -13.07 -10.06 -14.49
C LYS A 80 -11.66 -10.28 -13.95
N GLN A 81 -11.22 -11.53 -13.96
CA GLN A 81 -9.86 -11.88 -13.59
C GLN A 81 -8.87 -11.52 -14.71
N LEU A 82 -7.76 -10.89 -14.32
CA LEU A 82 -6.69 -10.42 -15.20
C LEU A 82 -5.32 -11.02 -14.80
N THR A 83 -5.22 -11.80 -13.72
CA THR A 83 -3.97 -12.49 -13.28
C THR A 83 -3.22 -13.20 -14.42
N PRO A 84 -3.88 -13.94 -15.35
CA PRO A 84 -3.18 -14.60 -16.45
C PRO A 84 -2.53 -13.63 -17.45
N GLN A 85 -3.01 -12.38 -17.52
CA GLN A 85 -2.56 -11.36 -18.46
C GLN A 85 -1.40 -10.52 -17.92
N LEU A 86 -1.08 -10.64 -16.62
CA LEU A 86 0.04 -9.96 -16.00
C LEU A 86 1.35 -10.30 -16.71
N LYS A 87 2.09 -9.25 -17.06
CA LYS A 87 3.45 -9.31 -17.59
C LYS A 87 4.43 -8.90 -16.50
N THR A 88 5.57 -9.55 -16.43
CA THR A 88 6.67 -9.13 -15.56
C THR A 88 7.11 -7.72 -15.96
N HIS A 89 7.36 -6.88 -14.95
CA HIS A 89 7.90 -5.55 -15.10
C HIS A 89 9.12 -5.43 -14.19
N ASN A 90 10.30 -5.17 -14.77
CA ASN A 90 11.48 -4.83 -13.98
C ASN A 90 11.37 -3.36 -13.59
N LEU A 91 10.99 -3.11 -12.33
CA LEU A 91 10.78 -1.80 -11.76
C LEU A 91 12.08 -1.29 -11.15
N THR A 92 12.40 -0.03 -11.40
CA THR A 92 13.46 0.69 -10.68
C THR A 92 12.89 2.03 -10.25
N MET A 93 12.72 2.20 -8.95
CA MET A 93 12.39 3.47 -8.31
C MET A 93 13.67 4.24 -7.97
N TYR A 94 13.53 5.51 -7.60
CA TYR A 94 14.68 6.42 -7.53
C TYR A 94 15.68 6.07 -6.41
N ALA A 95 15.26 5.35 -5.36
CA ALA A 95 16.13 4.91 -4.27
C ALA A 95 16.56 3.44 -4.40
N ASP A 96 16.14 2.74 -5.46
CA ASP A 96 16.54 1.36 -5.69
C ASP A 96 18.01 1.26 -6.11
N SER A 97 18.74 0.32 -5.49
CA SER A 97 20.10 -0.03 -5.90
C SER A 97 20.15 -1.00 -7.09
N SER A 98 19.04 -1.70 -7.36
CA SER A 98 18.87 -2.63 -8.47
C SER A 98 17.39 -2.81 -8.83
N PRO A 99 17.05 -3.24 -10.05
CA PRO A 99 15.65 -3.47 -10.41
C PRO A 99 14.98 -4.56 -9.58
N ASN A 100 13.76 -4.30 -9.13
CA ASN A 100 12.88 -5.27 -8.47
C ASN A 100 11.82 -5.81 -9.42
N ARG A 101 11.34 -7.03 -9.13
CA ARG A 101 10.23 -7.63 -9.85
C ARG A 101 8.91 -6.97 -9.45
N ALA A 102 8.22 -6.43 -10.43
CA ALA A 102 6.84 -5.97 -10.36
C ALA A 102 6.01 -6.59 -11.49
N TRP A 103 4.74 -6.20 -11.60
CA TRP A 103 3.83 -6.70 -12.62
C TRP A 103 3.10 -5.56 -13.33
N ARG A 104 2.69 -5.83 -14.57
CA ARG A 104 1.96 -4.88 -15.41
C ARG A 104 0.82 -5.56 -16.13
N ALA A 105 -0.34 -4.91 -16.14
CA ALA A 105 -1.47 -5.25 -16.97
C ALA A 105 -1.68 -4.17 -18.04
N TYR A 106 -2.17 -4.59 -19.21
CA TYR A 106 -2.65 -3.71 -20.26
C TYR A 106 -4.15 -3.94 -20.40
N TYR A 107 -4.94 -2.90 -20.17
CA TYR A 107 -6.39 -3.00 -20.14
C TYR A 107 -7.01 -1.94 -21.06
N THR A 108 -7.85 -2.37 -21.99
CA THR A 108 -8.66 -1.45 -22.79
C THR A 108 -10.04 -1.32 -22.17
N VAL A 109 -10.37 -0.10 -21.73
CA VAL A 109 -11.70 0.29 -21.26
C VAL A 109 -12.68 0.26 -22.43
N LYS A 110 -13.78 -0.48 -22.28
CA LYS A 110 -14.76 -0.69 -23.36
C LYS A 110 -16.13 -0.11 -23.08
N ARG A 111 -16.42 0.20 -21.82
CA ARG A 111 -17.75 0.60 -21.35
C ARG A 111 -17.63 1.80 -20.42
N PRO A 112 -18.61 2.72 -20.41
CA PRO A 112 -18.71 3.75 -19.39
C PRO A 112 -18.99 3.16 -18.01
N GLY A 113 -18.52 3.83 -16.96
CA GLY A 113 -18.72 3.42 -15.58
C GLY A 113 -17.39 3.28 -14.84
N ASP A 114 -17.47 3.00 -13.55
CA ASP A 114 -16.27 2.85 -12.75
C ASP A 114 -15.68 1.45 -12.89
N HIS A 115 -14.35 1.43 -12.95
CA HIS A 115 -13.54 0.23 -13.07
C HIS A 115 -12.68 0.12 -11.82
N ILE A 116 -13.06 -0.75 -10.89
CA ILE A 116 -12.28 -1.00 -9.67
C ILE A 116 -11.25 -2.06 -10.00
N PHE A 117 -10.00 -1.66 -10.18
CA PHE A 117 -8.89 -2.61 -10.23
C PHE A 117 -8.55 -3.05 -8.82
N PHE A 118 -8.35 -4.35 -8.63
CA PHE A 118 -8.09 -4.92 -7.31
C PHE A 118 -7.03 -6.02 -7.38
N MET A 119 -6.33 -6.17 -6.27
CA MET A 119 -5.23 -7.12 -6.09
C MET A 119 -5.33 -7.85 -4.75
N GLU A 120 -5.10 -9.16 -4.78
CA GLU A 120 -4.68 -9.97 -3.64
C GLU A 120 -3.26 -10.48 -3.93
N PRO A 121 -2.25 -10.05 -3.17
CA PRO A 121 -0.86 -10.45 -3.40
C PRO A 121 -0.62 -11.86 -2.85
N LYS A 122 0.50 -12.47 -3.27
CA LYS A 122 1.09 -13.53 -2.45
C LYS A 122 1.64 -12.92 -1.16
N PRO A 123 1.53 -13.60 -0.01
CA PRO A 123 2.13 -13.13 1.24
C PRO A 123 3.62 -12.82 1.08
N TYR A 124 4.02 -11.62 1.50
CA TYR A 124 5.41 -11.18 1.52
C TYR A 124 5.98 -11.42 2.92
N TRP A 125 7.11 -12.11 3.03
CA TRP A 125 7.81 -12.25 4.31
C TRP A 125 8.61 -10.99 4.58
N GLU A 126 8.33 -10.29 5.68
CA GLU A 126 9.09 -9.13 6.15
C GLU A 126 9.95 -9.54 7.35
N PRO A 127 11.26 -9.80 7.16
CA PRO A 127 12.14 -10.26 8.23
C PRO A 127 12.28 -9.27 9.39
N ALA A 128 12.17 -7.96 9.12
CA ALA A 128 12.31 -6.93 10.15
C ALA A 128 11.11 -6.91 11.12
N GLU A 129 9.95 -7.37 10.65
CA GLU A 129 8.70 -7.43 11.42
C GLU A 129 8.38 -8.84 11.93
N ASP A 130 9.15 -9.85 11.52
CA ASP A 130 8.90 -11.28 11.81
C ASP A 130 7.45 -11.70 11.45
N SER A 131 6.94 -11.14 10.35
CA SER A 131 5.53 -11.24 9.93
C SER A 131 5.40 -11.44 8.41
N TYR A 132 4.23 -11.88 7.98
CA TYR A 132 3.84 -11.82 6.57
C TYR A 132 2.93 -10.65 6.28
N ILE A 133 3.15 -9.95 5.18
CA ILE A 133 2.34 -8.82 4.72
C ILE A 133 1.44 -9.24 3.56
N VAL A 134 0.15 -8.92 3.64
CA VAL A 134 -0.86 -9.16 2.60
C VAL A 134 -1.73 -7.91 2.40
N HIS A 135 -1.33 -7.06 1.46
CA HIS A 135 -2.04 -5.80 1.17
C HIS A 135 -3.05 -5.98 0.04
N TYR A 136 -4.34 -5.98 0.41
CA TYR A 136 -5.48 -6.00 -0.50
C TYR A 136 -5.67 -4.61 -1.09
N THR A 137 -5.19 -4.40 -2.31
CA THR A 137 -5.13 -3.07 -2.91
C THR A 137 -6.24 -2.84 -3.92
N LYS A 138 -6.87 -1.66 -3.88
CA LYS A 138 -7.80 -1.16 -4.89
C LYS A 138 -7.36 0.17 -5.46
N VAL A 139 -7.81 0.44 -6.68
CA VAL A 139 -7.84 1.77 -7.32
C VAL A 139 -9.05 1.83 -8.23
N ILE A 140 -9.68 3.00 -8.32
CA ILE A 140 -10.86 3.21 -9.16
C ILE A 140 -10.46 4.08 -10.34
N VAL A 141 -10.83 3.64 -11.55
CA VAL A 141 -10.72 4.44 -12.77
C VAL A 141 -12.12 4.76 -13.29
N ASN A 142 -12.43 6.05 -13.42
CA ASN A 142 -13.66 6.48 -14.07
C ASN A 142 -13.53 6.40 -15.59
N ALA A 143 -14.57 5.89 -16.25
CA ALA A 143 -14.61 5.81 -17.70
C ALA A 143 -15.81 6.54 -18.29
N PHE A 144 -15.51 7.42 -19.24
CA PHE A 144 -16.46 8.11 -20.12
C PHE A 144 -17.55 8.86 -19.34
N GLY A 145 -17.23 9.37 -18.15
CA GLY A 145 -18.07 10.27 -17.35
C GLY A 145 -19.28 9.63 -16.68
N LYS A 146 -19.50 8.31 -16.83
CA LYS A 146 -20.53 7.61 -16.06
C LYS A 146 -19.96 7.25 -14.69
N GLU A 147 -20.61 7.72 -13.63
CA GLU A 147 -20.27 7.41 -12.23
C GLU A 147 -21.22 6.30 -11.75
N ASP A 148 -20.72 5.08 -11.62
CA ASP A 148 -21.51 3.90 -11.27
C ASP A 148 -20.60 2.81 -10.70
N GLY A 149 -20.76 2.53 -9.41
CA GLY A 149 -20.14 1.41 -8.71
C GLY A 149 -18.78 1.68 -8.08
N TRP A 150 -18.28 2.93 -8.05
CA TRP A 150 -17.00 3.29 -7.40
C TRP A 150 -16.95 2.96 -5.89
N ASP A 151 -18.10 2.89 -5.22
CA ASP A 151 -18.30 2.53 -3.81
C ASP A 151 -18.68 1.04 -3.61
N SER A 152 -18.58 0.22 -4.66
CA SER A 152 -18.94 -1.20 -4.54
C SER A 152 -18.00 -1.95 -3.60
N GLU A 153 -18.58 -2.79 -2.75
CA GLU A 153 -17.84 -3.75 -1.94
C GLU A 153 -17.46 -4.97 -2.78
N LEU A 154 -16.18 -5.33 -2.75
CA LEU A 154 -15.69 -6.47 -3.51
C LEU A 154 -15.70 -7.76 -2.66
N GLY A 155 -15.94 -7.68 -1.36
CA GLY A 155 -15.86 -8.82 -0.45
C GLY A 155 -14.43 -9.33 -0.31
N LEU A 156 -13.45 -8.42 -0.35
CA LEU A 156 -12.06 -8.76 -0.03
C LEU A 156 -11.93 -9.02 1.48
N LYS A 157 -10.85 -9.70 1.89
CA LYS A 157 -10.58 -9.99 3.31
C LYS A 157 -10.55 -8.70 4.15
N THR A 158 -9.95 -7.65 3.58
CA THR A 158 -10.01 -6.29 4.11
C THR A 158 -10.10 -5.33 2.92
N GLU A 159 -10.88 -4.25 3.03
CA GLU A 159 -11.01 -3.24 1.98
C GLU A 159 -11.43 -1.86 2.52
N ILE A 160 -11.00 -0.80 1.82
CA ILE A 160 -11.53 0.55 2.02
C ILE A 160 -12.65 0.79 1.02
N ILE A 161 -13.81 1.22 1.51
CA ILE A 161 -14.93 1.69 0.70
C ILE A 161 -14.90 3.22 0.69
N PRO A 162 -14.68 3.88 -0.45
CA PRO A 162 -14.68 5.33 -0.52
C PRO A 162 -16.06 5.91 -0.12
N LEU A 163 -16.05 7.01 0.63
CA LEU A 163 -17.22 7.87 0.88
C LEU A 163 -17.12 9.17 0.06
N THR A 164 -15.90 9.66 -0.16
CA THR A 164 -15.63 10.68 -1.17
C THR A 164 -15.36 9.99 -2.50
N ARG A 165 -15.91 10.51 -3.61
CA ARG A 165 -15.62 10.03 -4.96
C ARG A 165 -14.09 9.91 -5.15
N PRO A 166 -13.53 8.73 -5.48
CA PRO A 166 -12.09 8.47 -5.42
C PRO A 166 -11.29 8.99 -6.63
N TYR A 167 -11.93 9.83 -7.46
CA TYR A 167 -11.36 10.50 -8.63
C TYR A 167 -11.97 11.90 -8.76
N GLY A 168 -11.29 12.77 -9.50
CA GLY A 168 -11.67 14.19 -9.61
C GLY A 168 -11.52 14.93 -8.28
N LEU A 169 -10.49 14.57 -7.51
CA LEU A 169 -10.12 15.22 -6.26
C LEU A 169 -9.17 16.38 -6.56
N TYR A 170 -9.39 17.52 -5.92
CA TYR A 170 -8.42 18.62 -5.91
C TYR A 170 -7.55 18.59 -4.65
N THR A 171 -6.36 19.17 -4.74
CA THR A 171 -5.59 19.55 -3.56
C THR A 171 -6.46 20.35 -2.59
N GLY A 172 -6.42 20.00 -1.31
CA GLY A 172 -7.25 20.55 -0.25
C GLY A 172 -8.60 19.86 -0.06
N ASN A 173 -9.01 18.95 -0.95
CA ASN A 173 -10.22 18.15 -0.73
C ASN A 173 -10.03 17.16 0.43
N VAL A 174 -11.13 16.86 1.11
CA VAL A 174 -11.17 15.80 2.13
C VAL A 174 -11.60 14.50 1.47
N PHE A 175 -10.72 13.52 1.52
CA PHE A 175 -11.05 12.14 1.21
C PHE A 175 -11.52 11.42 2.47
N GLN A 176 -12.66 10.72 2.36
CA GLN A 176 -13.19 9.86 3.41
C GLN A 176 -13.38 8.44 2.88
N GLY A 177 -13.16 7.45 3.74
CA GLY A 177 -13.42 6.05 3.45
C GLY A 177 -13.82 5.27 4.70
N ILE A 178 -14.51 4.15 4.49
CA ILE A 178 -14.84 3.16 5.52
C ILE A 178 -13.85 2.00 5.39
N VAL A 179 -13.09 1.72 6.44
CA VAL A 179 -12.28 0.49 6.53
C VAL A 179 -13.19 -0.66 6.93
N LYS A 180 -13.10 -1.76 6.20
CA LYS A 180 -13.78 -3.01 6.54
C LYS A 180 -12.80 -4.18 6.61
N VAL A 181 -12.97 -5.03 7.63
CA VAL A 181 -12.30 -6.32 7.78
C VAL A 181 -13.39 -7.39 7.84
N ASP A 182 -13.26 -8.45 7.05
CA ASP A 182 -14.25 -9.52 6.93
C ASP A 182 -15.68 -8.99 6.66
N GLY A 183 -15.77 -7.95 5.81
CA GLY A 183 -17.03 -7.29 5.44
C GLY A 183 -17.67 -6.42 6.53
N LYS A 184 -17.02 -6.27 7.69
CA LYS A 184 -17.52 -5.45 8.81
C LYS A 184 -16.69 -4.19 8.99
N PRO A 185 -17.30 -3.04 9.30
CA PRO A 185 -16.54 -1.84 9.62
C PRO A 185 -15.53 -2.09 10.74
N SER A 186 -14.31 -1.56 10.58
CA SER A 186 -13.20 -1.73 11.51
C SER A 186 -12.96 -0.45 12.30
N PRO A 187 -13.45 -0.33 13.55
CA PRO A 187 -13.36 0.90 14.32
C PRO A 187 -11.98 1.11 14.92
N PHE A 188 -11.57 2.37 15.04
CA PHE A 188 -10.31 2.79 15.67
C PHE A 188 -9.03 2.18 15.06
N SER A 189 -9.13 1.58 13.87
CA SER A 189 -7.99 1.16 13.07
C SER A 189 -7.14 2.36 12.65
N GLU A 190 -5.83 2.17 12.68
CA GLU A 190 -4.87 3.08 12.09
C GLU A 190 -4.90 2.96 10.57
N VAL A 191 -4.83 4.10 9.91
CA VAL A 191 -4.73 4.22 8.45
C VAL A 191 -3.48 5.03 8.16
N GLU A 192 -2.48 4.35 7.63
CA GLU A 192 -1.25 4.96 7.15
C GLU A 192 -1.51 5.63 5.81
N VAL A 193 -0.94 6.81 5.62
CA VAL A 193 -1.17 7.66 4.46
C VAL A 193 0.16 8.14 3.91
N GLU A 194 0.43 7.81 2.66
CA GLU A 194 1.65 8.23 1.97
C GLU A 194 1.40 8.82 0.59
N TYR A 195 2.26 9.77 0.24
CA TYR A 195 2.35 10.33 -1.09
C TYR A 195 3.31 9.50 -1.96
N PHE A 196 2.90 9.16 -3.18
CA PHE A 196 3.79 8.50 -4.12
C PHE A 196 4.77 9.49 -4.73
N ASN A 197 5.98 9.53 -4.18
CA ASN A 197 7.04 10.45 -4.57
C ASN A 197 7.79 9.98 -5.81
N GLN A 198 7.08 9.80 -6.92
CA GLN A 198 7.64 9.10 -8.09
C GLN A 198 8.95 9.69 -8.63
N SER A 199 9.15 11.01 -8.57
CA SER A 199 10.37 11.68 -9.02
C SER A 199 11.48 11.75 -7.96
N GLY A 200 11.17 11.50 -6.69
CA GLY A 200 12.11 11.70 -5.58
C GLY A 200 12.38 13.17 -5.24
N GLU A 201 11.63 14.11 -5.80
CA GLU A 201 11.86 15.55 -5.62
C GLU A 201 11.23 16.11 -4.33
N ASN A 202 10.38 15.34 -3.67
CA ASN A 202 9.78 15.74 -2.40
C ASN A 202 10.61 15.21 -1.22
N SER A 203 10.73 16.01 -0.17
CA SER A 203 11.42 15.65 1.07
C SER A 203 10.53 15.89 2.28
N ALA A 204 10.66 15.03 3.28
CA ALA A 204 9.96 15.13 4.54
C ALA A 204 10.87 15.78 5.59
N PRO A 205 10.39 16.76 6.38
CA PRO A 205 11.22 17.38 7.41
C PRO A 205 11.56 16.41 8.57
N LYS A 206 10.70 15.41 8.81
CA LYS A 206 10.86 14.33 9.80
C LYS A 206 10.12 13.06 9.35
N PRO A 207 10.45 11.87 9.89
CA PRO A 207 9.80 10.61 9.51
C PRO A 207 8.25 10.61 9.57
N PRO A 208 7.58 11.23 10.57
CA PRO A 208 6.10 11.26 10.58
C PRO A 208 5.43 12.06 9.44
N PHE A 209 6.21 12.76 8.61
CA PHE A 209 5.73 13.40 7.38
C PHE A 209 5.87 12.51 6.14
N ILE A 210 6.66 11.42 6.24
CA ILE A 210 6.75 10.36 5.24
C ILE A 210 5.46 9.56 5.31
N THR A 211 5.27 8.86 6.41
CA THR A 211 4.05 8.10 6.74
C THR A 211 3.22 8.88 7.74
N GLN A 212 2.09 9.40 7.29
CA GLN A 212 1.10 10.03 8.16
C GLN A 212 0.10 9.00 8.66
N VAL A 213 -0.50 9.21 9.82
CA VAL A 213 -1.46 8.27 10.40
C VAL A 213 -2.72 9.00 10.81
N VAL A 214 -3.87 8.47 10.36
CA VAL A 214 -5.20 8.84 10.88
C VAL A 214 -5.86 7.61 11.50
N LYS A 215 -6.91 7.82 12.31
CA LYS A 215 -7.69 6.73 12.90
C LYS A 215 -9.12 6.77 12.39
N THR A 216 -9.68 5.58 12.20
CA THR A 216 -11.11 5.45 11.94
C THR A 216 -11.93 5.74 13.19
N ASP A 217 -13.16 6.22 13.01
CA ASP A 217 -14.14 6.38 14.08
C ASP A 217 -14.81 5.04 14.45
N LYS A 218 -15.83 5.09 15.32
CA LYS A 218 -16.59 3.90 15.74
C LYS A 218 -17.32 3.16 14.60
N ASN A 219 -17.50 3.80 13.46
CA ASN A 219 -18.14 3.25 12.27
C ASN A 219 -17.11 2.83 11.21
N GLY A 220 -15.82 2.84 11.53
CA GLY A 220 -14.75 2.53 10.59
C GLY A 220 -14.43 3.66 9.60
N VAL A 221 -14.94 4.88 9.81
CA VAL A 221 -14.73 6.01 8.89
C VAL A 221 -13.45 6.75 9.24
N PHE A 222 -12.57 6.98 8.27
CA PHE A 222 -11.47 7.93 8.39
C PHE A 222 -11.66 9.14 7.46
N SER A 223 -10.93 10.21 7.74
CA SER A 223 -10.91 11.44 6.94
C SER A 223 -9.47 11.92 6.78
N TYR A 224 -9.10 12.37 5.59
CA TYR A 224 -7.80 12.96 5.31
C TYR A 224 -7.92 14.09 4.29
N ALA A 225 -7.30 15.25 4.59
CA ALA A 225 -7.24 16.37 3.67
C ALA A 225 -5.98 16.24 2.81
N ILE A 226 -6.13 16.18 1.49
CA ILE A 226 -5.03 15.92 0.56
C ILE A 226 -4.20 17.19 0.36
N PRO A 227 -2.94 17.26 0.84
CA PRO A 227 -2.19 18.51 0.86
C PRO A 227 -1.46 18.84 -0.44
N LYS A 228 -1.38 17.90 -1.39
CA LYS A 228 -0.61 18.05 -2.63
C LYS A 228 -1.21 17.22 -3.77
N ALA A 229 -1.15 17.72 -4.99
CA ALA A 229 -1.49 16.97 -6.19
C ALA A 229 -0.55 15.76 -6.39
N GLY A 230 -1.11 14.68 -6.95
CA GLY A 230 -0.45 13.40 -7.22
C GLY A 230 -1.17 12.22 -6.57
N TRP A 231 -0.52 11.06 -6.55
CA TRP A 231 -1.08 9.82 -6.02
C TRP A 231 -0.88 9.72 -4.50
N TRP A 232 -1.94 9.33 -3.79
CA TRP A 232 -1.96 9.11 -2.35
C TRP A 232 -2.49 7.71 -2.04
N GLY A 233 -1.74 6.98 -1.22
CA GLY A 233 -2.11 5.65 -0.74
C GLY A 233 -2.63 5.74 0.68
N PHE A 234 -3.72 5.02 0.95
CA PHE A 234 -4.28 4.81 2.28
C PHE A 234 -4.19 3.33 2.61
N ALA A 235 -3.47 2.94 3.65
CA ALA A 235 -3.30 1.56 4.09
C ALA A 235 -3.85 1.41 5.52
N ALA A 236 -4.99 0.73 5.66
CA ALA A 236 -5.54 0.40 6.97
C ALA A 236 -5.08 -1.00 7.39
N LEU A 237 -4.19 -1.07 8.36
CA LEU A 237 -3.51 -2.30 8.77
C LEU A 237 -4.32 -3.02 9.85
N SER A 238 -4.29 -4.35 9.83
CA SER A 238 -4.92 -5.24 10.80
C SER A 238 -4.19 -6.58 10.83
N THR A 239 -4.33 -7.33 11.92
CA THR A 239 -3.76 -8.69 11.99
C THR A 239 -4.80 -9.72 11.54
N ASP A 240 -4.44 -10.60 10.61
CA ASP A 240 -5.28 -11.75 10.26
C ASP A 240 -5.32 -12.74 11.42
N SER A 241 -6.48 -13.38 11.59
CA SER A 241 -6.68 -14.53 12.47
C SER A 241 -5.80 -15.75 12.12
N ARG A 242 -5.31 -15.82 10.88
CA ARG A 242 -4.47 -16.91 10.38
C ARG A 242 -3.00 -16.60 10.60
N THR A 243 -2.21 -17.66 10.76
CA THR A 243 -0.75 -17.62 10.75
C THR A 243 -0.20 -18.37 9.55
N ILE A 244 1.00 -18.03 9.10
CA ILE A 244 1.73 -18.77 8.06
C ILE A 244 2.98 -19.38 8.68
N MET A 245 3.28 -20.63 8.33
CA MET A 245 4.49 -21.29 8.82
C MET A 245 5.74 -20.73 8.11
N HIS A 246 6.72 -20.27 8.89
CA HIS A 246 8.05 -19.88 8.42
C HIS A 246 9.08 -20.63 9.27
N ASP A 247 9.96 -21.41 8.63
CA ASP A 247 11.01 -22.19 9.31
C ASP A 247 10.51 -23.04 10.50
N GLY A 248 9.28 -23.57 10.40
CA GLY A 248 8.69 -24.43 11.42
C GLY A 248 7.98 -23.69 12.56
N GLU A 249 7.92 -22.36 12.53
CA GLU A 249 7.17 -21.54 13.49
C GLU A 249 5.97 -20.83 12.83
N PRO A 250 4.82 -20.72 13.51
CA PRO A 250 3.70 -19.93 13.01
C PRO A 250 4.02 -18.43 13.17
N LYS A 251 3.98 -17.69 12.07
CA LYS A 251 4.19 -16.25 12.03
C LYS A 251 2.87 -15.49 11.81
N PRO A 252 2.70 -14.31 12.43
CA PRO A 252 1.53 -13.48 12.22
C PRO A 252 1.43 -13.02 10.76
N VAL A 253 0.21 -12.69 10.34
CA VAL A 253 -0.04 -12.11 9.03
C VAL A 253 -0.66 -10.73 9.24
N GLU A 254 0.02 -9.69 8.79
CA GLU A 254 -0.56 -8.37 8.60
C GLU A 254 -1.38 -8.35 7.31
N ILE A 255 -2.61 -7.87 7.42
CA ILE A 255 -3.48 -7.58 6.29
C ILE A 255 -3.71 -6.07 6.20
N GLY A 256 -3.53 -5.52 5.00
CA GLY A 256 -3.75 -4.10 4.75
C GLY A 256 -4.89 -3.90 3.77
N ALA A 257 -5.91 -3.11 4.14
CA ALA A 257 -6.83 -2.57 3.15
C ALA A 257 -6.18 -1.34 2.53
N VAL A 258 -5.78 -1.45 1.26
CA VAL A 258 -5.08 -0.37 0.57
C VAL A 258 -5.95 0.23 -0.53
N LEU A 259 -6.05 1.55 -0.56
CA LEU A 259 -6.73 2.30 -1.62
C LEU A 259 -5.83 3.44 -2.11
N TRP A 260 -5.69 3.54 -3.43
CA TRP A 260 -5.00 4.65 -4.07
C TRP A 260 -5.97 5.62 -4.72
N VAL A 261 -5.75 6.92 -4.51
CA VAL A 261 -6.48 8.00 -5.18
C VAL A 261 -5.50 9.03 -5.73
N LYS A 262 -5.93 9.80 -6.72
CA LYS A 262 -5.12 10.88 -7.31
C LYS A 262 -5.83 12.22 -7.09
N ALA A 263 -5.06 13.23 -6.70
CA ALA A 263 -5.51 14.61 -6.66
C ALA A 263 -4.79 15.46 -7.71
N GLU A 264 -5.47 16.50 -8.21
CA GLU A 264 -4.91 17.50 -9.11
C GLU A 264 -4.97 18.90 -8.49
N ASP A 265 -4.16 19.83 -9.00
CA ASP A 265 -4.29 21.25 -8.69
C ASP A 265 -5.30 21.91 -9.66
N PHE A 266 -5.85 23.06 -9.27
CA PHE A 266 -6.53 23.92 -10.24
C PHE A 266 -5.55 24.38 -11.31
N LYS A 267 -6.01 24.43 -12.56
CA LYS A 267 -5.27 24.97 -13.71
C LYS A 267 -5.72 26.40 -14.01
#